data_AF-A0A8H4M339-F1
#
_entry.id   AF-A0A8H4M339-F1
#
_cell.length_a   1.000
_cell.length_b   1.000
_cell.length_c   1.000
_cell.angle_alpha   90.00
_cell.angle_beta   90.00
_cell.angle_gamma   90.00
#
_symmetry.space_group_name_H-M   'P 1'
#
loop_
_entity.id
_entity.type
_entity.pdbx_description
1 polymer ?
#
loop_
_entity_poly.entity_id
_entity_poly.type
_entity_poly.pdbx_seq_one_letter_code
_entity_poly.pdbx_strand_id
1 'polypeptide(L)'
;MSSTSACCHFHRDVKRRVIIRENAQQASEYIADYIISRIKTFKPTQDRPFVLGLPTGSSPEIIYKTLVQRHRAGEISFKNVVTFNMDEYVGLPRDHPESYHSFMYKHFFSHVDIPPQNINILDGNAPDLAAECASYEARIAGYGGIELFLGGVGADGHIAFNEPGSSLSSRTRVKTLAYDTILANSRFFDNDVDKVPRMALTVGIQTIMEAREVVIVATGAHKALALKKGLEGGVNHTWTLSALQLHQHPLVVCDRDATLELKVKTVRYFESIEQSGTDARTQGPPLVYRPRTYVPAPLGASKLPQQLTPASTPPKAPKDLRINTEFQNSIEEDELTPDSMSSRLVDSAIGGLDSTLKADMMFDRMGARVVSH
;
A
#
# COMPACT_ATOMS: atom_id res chain seq x y z
N MET A 1 44.00 -1.05 -31.85
CA MET A 1 43.27 -0.21 -30.87
C MET A 1 41.81 -0.62 -30.90
N SER A 2 41.26 -1.14 -29.80
CA SER A 2 39.88 -1.63 -29.73
C SER A 2 39.37 -1.46 -28.30
N SER A 3 38.75 -0.32 -28.02
CA SER A 3 38.21 -0.01 -26.68
C SER A 3 36.74 -0.43 -26.62
N THR A 4 36.47 -1.62 -26.11
CA THR A 4 35.13 -2.06 -25.72
C THR A 4 34.71 -1.31 -24.45
N SER A 5 34.10 -0.14 -24.63
CA SER A 5 33.50 0.60 -23.51
C SER A 5 32.28 -0.16 -22.99
N ALA A 6 32.47 -0.94 -21.93
CA ALA A 6 31.39 -1.61 -21.24
C ALA A 6 30.50 -0.56 -20.57
N CYS A 7 29.32 -0.33 -21.14
CA CYS A 7 28.35 0.63 -20.61
C CYS A 7 27.68 0.05 -19.35
N CYS A 8 28.39 0.13 -18.21
CA CYS A 8 27.90 -0.29 -16.90
C CYS A 8 26.62 0.44 -16.53
N HIS A 9 25.48 -0.21 -16.81
CA HIS A 9 24.16 0.25 -16.41
C HIS A 9 24.03 0.13 -14.89
N PHE A 10 24.44 1.19 -14.19
CA PHE A 10 24.12 1.40 -12.77
C PHE A 10 22.62 1.30 -12.59
N HIS A 11 22.16 0.12 -12.18
CA HIS A 11 20.86 -0.05 -11.57
C HIS A 11 20.87 0.81 -10.32
N ARG A 12 20.08 1.89 -10.32
CA ARG A 12 19.88 2.69 -9.12
C ARG A 12 19.05 1.83 -8.17
N ASP A 13 19.71 1.22 -7.18
CA ASP A 13 19.05 0.43 -6.14
C ASP A 13 17.87 1.21 -5.55
N VAL A 14 16.66 0.70 -5.79
CA VAL A 14 15.42 1.24 -5.24
C VAL A 14 15.33 0.80 -3.78
N LYS A 15 16.16 1.41 -2.93
CA LYS A 15 16.13 1.21 -1.48
C LYS A 15 14.83 1.80 -0.95
N ARG A 16 13.99 0.99 -0.31
CA ARG A 16 12.76 1.48 0.35
C ARG A 16 13.14 2.45 1.46
N ARG A 17 12.40 3.55 1.65
CA ARG A 17 12.59 4.44 2.81
C ARG A 17 11.57 4.07 3.88
N VAL A 18 12.03 3.80 5.10
CA VAL A 18 11.19 3.71 6.29
C VAL A 18 11.80 4.64 7.33
N ILE A 19 11.00 5.55 7.88
CA ILE A 19 11.42 6.55 8.84
C ILE A 19 10.61 6.32 10.12
N ILE A 20 11.32 6.09 11.22
CA ILE A 20 10.73 5.72 12.51
C ILE A 20 10.87 6.89 13.47
N ARG A 21 9.79 7.24 14.18
CA ARG A 21 9.76 8.30 15.19
C ARG A 21 9.18 7.78 16.50
N GLU A 22 9.39 8.50 17.59
CA GLU A 22 9.01 8.00 18.91
C GLU A 22 7.48 8.03 19.14
N ASN A 23 6.74 8.86 18.40
CA ASN A 23 5.28 8.94 18.48
C ASN A 23 4.64 9.52 17.21
N ALA A 24 3.30 9.42 17.14
CA ALA A 24 2.49 9.89 16.01
C ALA A 24 2.63 11.39 15.71
N GLN A 25 2.92 12.24 16.71
CA GLN A 25 3.13 13.68 16.52
C GLN A 25 4.41 13.92 15.70
N GLN A 26 5.54 13.35 16.14
CA GLN A 26 6.82 13.45 15.44
C GLN A 26 6.80 12.82 14.04
N ALA A 27 6.08 11.69 13.87
CA ALA A 27 5.88 11.07 12.56
C ALA A 27 5.11 12.02 11.61
N SER A 28 4.08 12.71 12.11
CA SER A 28 3.27 13.64 11.33
C SER A 28 4.00 14.95 11.00
N GLU A 29 4.76 15.49 11.96
CA GLU A 29 5.63 16.65 11.77
C GLU A 29 6.68 16.39 10.68
N TYR A 30 7.33 15.22 10.70
CA TYR A 30 8.30 14.83 9.67
C TYR A 30 7.66 14.78 8.27
N ILE A 31 6.42 14.29 8.15
CA ILE A 31 5.72 14.28 6.85
C ILE A 31 5.34 15.70 6.42
N ALA A 32 4.84 16.54 7.32
CA ALA A 32 4.48 17.93 7.01
C ALA A 32 5.71 18.71 6.51
N ASP A 33 6.84 18.58 7.20
CA ASP A 33 8.10 19.21 6.80
C ASP A 33 8.67 18.61 5.51
N TYR A 34 8.49 17.30 5.25
CA TYR A 34 8.84 16.67 3.97
C TYR A 34 8.00 17.23 2.81
N ILE A 35 6.68 17.37 2.98
CA ILE A 35 5.78 17.95 1.98
C ILE A 35 6.15 19.41 1.70
N ILE A 36 6.40 20.21 2.75
CA ILE A 36 6.87 21.60 2.62
C ILE A 36 8.20 21.66 1.86
N SER A 37 9.14 20.78 2.19
CA SER A 37 10.44 20.69 1.50
C SER A 37 10.29 20.30 0.03
N ARG A 38 9.40 19.36 -0.31
CA ARG A 38 9.10 18.98 -1.71
C ARG A 38 8.49 20.12 -2.49
N ILE A 39 7.49 20.82 -1.95
CA ILE A 39 6.86 21.97 -2.63
C ILE A 39 7.89 23.11 -2.81
N LYS A 40 8.67 23.44 -1.77
CA LYS A 40 9.75 24.46 -1.85
C LYS A 40 10.85 24.10 -2.87
N THR A 41 11.21 22.82 -2.98
CA THR A 41 12.23 22.33 -3.92
C THR A 41 11.72 22.34 -5.36
N PHE A 42 10.45 21.97 -5.57
CA PHE A 42 9.81 21.96 -6.88
C PHE A 42 9.53 23.37 -7.43
N LYS A 43 9.30 24.36 -6.55
CA LYS A 43 9.04 25.78 -6.89
C LYS A 43 7.87 25.95 -7.87
N PRO A 44 6.65 25.52 -7.50
CA PRO A 44 5.53 25.49 -8.44
C PRO A 44 5.09 26.88 -8.91
N THR A 45 4.75 26.97 -10.19
CA THR A 45 4.15 28.15 -10.85
C THR A 45 2.71 27.83 -11.26
N GLN A 46 1.98 28.82 -11.79
CA GLN A 46 0.63 28.59 -12.32
C GLN A 46 0.62 27.57 -13.48
N ASP A 47 1.61 27.64 -14.38
CA ASP A 47 1.75 26.74 -15.53
C ASP A 47 2.39 25.39 -15.18
N ARG A 48 2.99 25.29 -13.98
CA ARG A 48 3.63 24.09 -13.45
C ARG A 48 3.29 23.94 -11.96
N PRO A 49 2.05 23.56 -11.62
CA PRO A 49 1.64 23.36 -10.23
C PRO A 49 2.31 22.12 -9.62
N PHE A 50 2.36 22.08 -8.29
CA PHE A 50 2.72 20.87 -7.55
C PHE A 50 1.47 20.01 -7.35
N VAL A 51 1.47 18.78 -7.87
CA VAL A 51 0.30 17.89 -7.81
C VAL A 51 0.41 16.94 -6.61
N LEU A 52 -0.51 17.07 -5.65
CA LEU A 52 -0.47 16.42 -4.34
C LEU A 52 -1.67 15.48 -4.13
N GLY A 53 -1.41 14.17 -4.05
CA GLY A 53 -2.39 13.19 -3.61
C GLY A 53 -2.62 13.24 -2.10
N LEU A 54 -3.86 13.22 -1.63
CA LEU A 54 -4.24 13.45 -0.23
C LEU A 54 -5.20 12.39 0.36
N PRO A 55 -5.00 11.95 1.62
CA PRO A 55 -5.90 11.01 2.29
C PRO A 55 -6.80 11.67 3.35
N THR A 56 -7.79 10.92 3.82
CA THR A 56 -8.70 11.30 4.92
C THR A 56 -8.48 10.43 6.15
N GLY A 57 -9.34 10.57 7.17
CA GLY A 57 -9.27 9.82 8.43
C GLY A 57 -8.26 10.40 9.43
N SER A 58 -8.07 9.71 10.56
CA SER A 58 -7.39 10.29 11.73
C SER A 58 -5.87 10.38 11.62
N SER A 59 -5.20 9.49 10.89
CA SER A 59 -3.74 9.52 10.74
C SER A 59 -3.20 10.81 10.08
N PRO A 60 -3.81 11.39 9.04
CA PRO A 60 -3.36 12.67 8.48
C PRO A 60 -3.81 13.94 9.22
N GLU A 61 -4.71 13.90 10.21
CA GLU A 61 -5.22 15.11 10.89
C GLU A 61 -4.09 15.97 11.49
N ILE A 62 -3.10 15.34 12.13
CA ILE A 62 -1.94 16.05 12.70
C ILE A 62 -1.10 16.67 11.58
N ILE A 63 -0.92 15.97 10.45
CA ILE A 63 -0.18 16.48 9.29
C ILE A 63 -0.85 17.74 8.74
N TYR A 64 -2.18 17.72 8.56
CA TYR A 64 -2.93 18.89 8.12
C TYR A 64 -2.84 20.05 9.11
N LYS A 65 -2.98 19.79 10.42
CA LYS A 65 -2.80 20.80 11.47
C LYS A 65 -1.43 21.46 11.41
N THR A 66 -0.36 20.69 11.23
CA THR A 66 1.01 21.23 11.09
C THR A 66 1.17 22.01 9.79
N LEU A 67 0.66 21.52 8.65
CA LEU A 67 0.69 22.26 7.37
C LEU A 67 -0.06 23.61 7.46
N VAL A 68 -1.20 23.66 8.17
CA VAL A 68 -1.95 24.89 8.44
C VAL A 68 -1.19 25.85 9.35
N GLN A 69 -0.51 25.35 10.40
CA GLN A 69 0.34 26.18 11.26
C GLN A 69 1.51 26.78 10.49
N ARG A 70 2.20 25.96 9.68
CA ARG A 70 3.31 26.37 8.79
C ARG A 70 2.85 27.40 7.74
N HIS A 71 1.65 27.25 7.19
CA HIS A 71 1.04 28.24 6.29
C HIS A 71 0.84 29.59 6.98
N ARG A 72 0.21 29.58 8.15
CA ARG A 72 -0.08 30.80 8.95
C ARG A 72 1.19 31.50 9.45
N ALA A 73 2.28 30.76 9.63
CA ALA A 73 3.61 31.30 9.91
C ALA A 73 4.31 31.91 8.68
N GLY A 74 3.70 31.87 7.49
CA GLY A 74 4.27 32.35 6.23
C GLY A 74 5.31 31.40 5.62
N GLU A 75 5.49 30.19 6.15
CA GLU A 75 6.53 29.27 5.69
C GLU A 75 6.20 28.58 4.37
N ILE A 76 4.92 28.48 3.98
CA ILE A 76 4.47 27.75 2.79
C ILE A 76 3.18 28.38 2.22
N SER A 77 2.99 28.28 0.90
CA SER A 77 1.77 28.69 0.19
C SER A 77 1.29 27.55 -0.71
N PHE A 78 -0.03 27.42 -0.86
CA PHE A 78 -0.70 26.39 -1.65
C PHE A 78 -1.33 26.94 -2.94
N LYS A 79 -1.10 28.22 -3.28
CA LYS A 79 -1.62 28.88 -4.51
C LYS A 79 -1.37 28.09 -5.79
N ASN A 80 -0.17 27.54 -5.91
CA ASN A 80 0.27 26.75 -7.08
C ASN A 80 0.32 25.25 -6.76
N VAL A 81 -0.50 24.79 -5.80
CA VAL A 81 -0.69 23.36 -5.50
C VAL A 81 -2.04 22.92 -6.06
N VAL A 82 -2.08 21.74 -6.67
CA VAL A 82 -3.30 21.06 -7.14
C VAL A 82 -3.43 19.77 -6.34
N THR A 83 -4.60 19.54 -5.75
CA THR A 83 -4.83 18.38 -4.88
C THR A 83 -5.77 17.38 -5.53
N PHE A 84 -5.53 16.09 -5.24
CA PHE A 84 -6.39 14.97 -5.60
C PHE A 84 -6.59 14.08 -4.37
N ASN A 85 -7.80 14.01 -3.84
CA ASN A 85 -8.12 13.09 -2.76
C ASN A 85 -8.20 11.63 -3.23
N MET A 86 -8.01 10.68 -2.31
CA MET A 86 -8.09 9.25 -2.60
C MET A 86 -9.50 8.76 -2.93
N ASP A 87 -10.52 9.29 -2.25
CA ASP A 87 -11.85 8.66 -2.16
C ASP A 87 -12.96 9.65 -1.76
N GLU A 88 -14.22 9.22 -1.93
CA GLU A 88 -15.43 9.80 -1.35
C GLU A 88 -16.55 8.74 -1.30
N TYR A 89 -17.45 8.81 -0.32
CA TYR A 89 -18.62 7.93 -0.21
C TYR A 89 -19.65 8.16 -1.32
N VAL A 90 -20.24 7.08 -1.84
CA VAL A 90 -21.31 7.16 -2.84
C VAL A 90 -22.66 7.42 -2.17
N GLY A 91 -23.41 8.40 -2.70
CA GLY A 91 -24.76 8.75 -2.24
C GLY A 91 -24.82 9.51 -0.90
N LEU A 92 -23.67 9.94 -0.36
CA LEU A 92 -23.62 10.77 0.85
C LEU A 92 -23.60 12.27 0.43
N PRO A 93 -24.46 13.14 1.01
CA PRO A 93 -24.48 14.56 0.64
C PRO A 93 -23.13 15.24 0.82
N ARG A 94 -22.76 16.12 -0.12
CA ARG A 94 -21.45 16.79 -0.17
C ARG A 94 -21.16 17.69 1.04
N ASP A 95 -22.21 18.17 1.68
CA ASP A 95 -22.22 19.00 2.89
C ASP A 95 -22.43 18.17 4.17
N HIS A 96 -22.65 16.86 4.08
CA HIS A 96 -22.75 15.98 5.25
C HIS A 96 -21.44 16.06 6.07
N PRO A 97 -21.49 16.14 7.41
CA PRO A 97 -20.28 16.34 8.24
C PRO A 97 -19.18 15.30 8.02
N GLU A 98 -19.58 14.05 7.80
CA GLU A 98 -18.69 12.90 7.61
C GLU A 98 -18.39 12.57 6.13
N SER A 99 -18.77 13.44 5.19
CA SER A 99 -18.25 13.37 3.81
C SER A 99 -16.77 13.74 3.77
N TYR A 100 -16.04 13.20 2.80
CA TYR A 100 -14.62 13.50 2.63
C TYR A 100 -14.39 14.91 2.07
N HIS A 101 -15.36 15.49 1.34
CA HIS A 101 -15.47 16.94 1.10
C HIS A 101 -15.47 17.71 2.43
N SER A 102 -16.44 17.47 3.33
CA SER A 102 -16.53 18.17 4.62
C SER A 102 -15.28 17.97 5.48
N PHE A 103 -14.74 16.75 5.56
CA PHE A 103 -13.49 16.47 6.27
C PHE A 103 -12.34 17.35 5.76
N MET A 104 -12.12 17.39 4.44
CA MET A 104 -10.99 18.12 3.86
C MET A 104 -11.13 19.64 4.01
N TYR A 105 -12.34 20.19 3.87
CA TYR A 105 -12.58 21.61 4.15
C TYR A 105 -12.43 21.96 5.64
N LYS A 106 -12.95 21.12 6.55
CA LYS A 106 -12.85 21.28 8.01
C LYS A 106 -11.40 21.26 8.51
N HIS A 107 -10.58 20.33 8.03
CA HIS A 107 -9.23 20.09 8.55
C HIS A 107 -8.12 20.79 7.78
N PHE A 108 -8.30 21.12 6.49
CA PHE A 108 -7.22 21.67 5.65
C PHE A 108 -7.62 22.83 4.74
N PHE A 109 -8.51 22.61 3.76
CA PHE A 109 -8.67 23.55 2.64
C PHE A 109 -9.23 24.92 3.03
N SER A 110 -10.03 25.03 4.10
CA SER A 110 -10.54 26.35 4.58
C SER A 110 -9.49 27.19 5.30
N HIS A 111 -8.27 26.66 5.50
CA HIS A 111 -7.26 27.24 6.40
C HIS A 111 -5.94 27.61 5.70
N VAL A 112 -5.86 27.42 4.38
CA VAL A 112 -4.68 27.68 3.53
C VAL A 112 -5.06 28.41 2.23
N ASP A 113 -4.11 29.00 1.52
CA ASP A 113 -4.35 29.78 0.30
C ASP A 113 -4.42 28.93 -1.00
N ILE A 114 -5.03 27.74 -0.94
CA ILE A 114 -5.28 26.90 -2.12
C ILE A 114 -6.49 27.45 -2.93
N PRO A 115 -6.41 27.58 -4.27
CA PRO A 115 -7.55 27.99 -5.07
C PRO A 115 -8.62 26.89 -5.14
N PRO A 116 -9.93 27.19 -5.01
CA PRO A 116 -10.97 26.16 -5.05
C PRO A 116 -10.98 25.29 -6.32
N GLN A 117 -10.62 25.88 -7.47
CA GLN A 117 -10.52 25.16 -8.76
C GLN A 117 -9.33 24.19 -8.84
N ASN A 118 -8.39 24.26 -7.89
CA ASN A 118 -7.26 23.34 -7.80
C ASN A 118 -7.57 22.12 -6.90
N ILE A 119 -8.73 22.09 -6.24
CA ILE A 119 -9.17 21.01 -5.35
C ILE A 119 -9.93 19.95 -6.16
N ASN A 120 -9.40 18.74 -6.24
CA ASN A 120 -10.10 17.57 -6.78
C ASN A 120 -10.41 16.58 -5.67
N ILE A 121 -11.69 16.27 -5.53
CA ILE A 121 -12.26 15.15 -4.76
C ILE A 121 -13.27 14.50 -5.70
N LEU A 122 -13.41 13.17 -5.61
CA LEU A 122 -14.40 12.42 -6.39
C LEU A 122 -15.83 12.86 -6.06
N ASP A 123 -16.70 12.94 -7.06
CA ASP A 123 -18.14 13.18 -6.83
C ASP A 123 -18.90 11.85 -6.65
N GLY A 124 -19.05 11.43 -5.39
CA GLY A 124 -19.86 10.27 -5.01
C GLY A 124 -21.37 10.39 -5.30
N ASN A 125 -21.85 11.54 -5.76
CA ASN A 125 -23.24 11.77 -6.16
C ASN A 125 -23.39 11.98 -7.67
N ALA A 126 -22.33 11.76 -8.46
CA ALA A 126 -22.38 11.88 -9.92
C ALA A 126 -23.40 10.89 -10.54
N PRO A 127 -24.19 11.31 -11.55
CA PRO A 127 -25.22 10.45 -12.16
C PRO A 127 -24.64 9.26 -12.93
N ASP A 128 -23.39 9.35 -13.38
CA ASP A 128 -22.58 8.23 -13.86
C ASP A 128 -21.26 8.19 -13.10
N LEU A 129 -21.20 7.29 -12.12
CA LEU A 129 -20.04 7.06 -11.26
C LEU A 129 -18.83 6.51 -12.03
N ALA A 130 -19.06 5.77 -13.13
CA ALA A 130 -17.97 5.24 -13.96
C ALA A 130 -17.36 6.35 -14.84
N ALA A 131 -18.20 7.24 -15.37
CA ALA A 131 -17.75 8.44 -16.08
C ALA A 131 -16.97 9.39 -15.15
N GLU A 132 -17.40 9.58 -13.89
CA GLU A 132 -16.62 10.37 -12.92
C GLU A 132 -15.28 9.71 -12.58
N CYS A 133 -15.23 8.38 -12.37
CA CYS A 133 -13.95 7.69 -12.19
C CYS A 133 -12.99 7.87 -13.40
N ALA A 134 -13.50 7.80 -14.63
CA ALA A 134 -12.70 8.05 -15.83
C ALA A 134 -12.29 9.53 -15.99
N SER A 135 -13.17 10.46 -15.64
CA SER A 135 -12.90 11.90 -15.57
C SER A 135 -11.79 12.23 -14.57
N TYR A 136 -11.79 11.59 -13.40
CA TYR A 136 -10.79 11.76 -12.36
C TYR A 136 -9.39 11.33 -12.84
N GLU A 137 -9.30 10.16 -13.48
CA GLU A 137 -8.08 9.65 -14.12
C GLU A 137 -7.58 10.59 -15.23
N ALA A 138 -8.49 11.09 -16.08
CA ALA A 138 -8.16 12.04 -17.14
C ALA A 138 -7.67 13.39 -16.58
N ARG A 139 -8.24 13.88 -15.46
CA ARG A 139 -7.78 15.07 -14.74
C ARG A 139 -6.37 14.87 -14.17
N ILE A 140 -6.09 13.73 -13.53
CA ILE A 140 -4.74 13.39 -13.04
C ILE A 140 -3.72 13.35 -14.19
N ALA A 141 -4.08 12.74 -15.33
CA ALA A 141 -3.23 12.70 -16.52
C ALA A 141 -3.00 14.09 -17.14
N GLY A 142 -4.02 14.96 -17.12
CA GLY A 142 -3.96 16.33 -17.64
C GLY A 142 -2.94 17.22 -16.92
N TYR A 143 -2.73 17.04 -15.61
CA TYR A 143 -1.66 17.70 -14.86
C TYR A 143 -0.29 16.99 -14.95
N GLY A 144 -0.14 15.98 -15.81
CA GLY A 144 1.09 15.21 -15.97
C GLY A 144 1.37 14.23 -14.83
N GLY A 145 0.34 13.79 -14.11
CA GLY A 145 0.44 12.85 -12.99
C GLY A 145 0.89 13.48 -11.67
N ILE A 146 0.68 12.74 -10.57
CA ILE A 146 0.90 13.21 -9.20
C ILE A 146 2.41 13.30 -8.89
N GLU A 147 2.84 14.39 -8.25
CA GLU A 147 4.23 14.61 -7.82
C GLU A 147 4.53 13.87 -6.52
N LEU A 148 3.64 14.01 -5.53
CA LEU A 148 3.70 13.28 -4.26
C LEU A 148 2.29 12.79 -3.88
N PHE A 149 2.13 11.51 -3.60
CA PHE A 149 0.90 10.94 -3.07
C PHE A 149 1.08 10.65 -1.57
N LEU A 150 0.36 11.38 -0.71
CA LEU A 150 0.24 11.04 0.70
C LEU A 150 -0.92 10.05 0.89
N GLY A 151 -0.67 8.94 1.59
CA GLY A 151 -1.66 7.92 1.93
C GLY A 151 -1.63 7.56 3.40
N GLY A 152 -2.76 7.11 3.93
CA GLY A 152 -2.80 6.32 5.16
C GLY A 152 -2.74 4.82 4.84
N VAL A 153 -2.61 3.98 5.87
CA VAL A 153 -2.84 2.53 5.76
C VAL A 153 -3.87 2.05 6.78
N GLY A 154 -4.74 1.11 6.38
CA GLY A 154 -5.66 0.37 7.26
C GLY A 154 -4.95 -0.65 8.17
N ALA A 155 -5.67 -1.25 9.12
CA ALA A 155 -5.13 -2.31 9.99
C ALA A 155 -4.95 -3.66 9.26
N ASP A 156 -5.74 -3.85 8.20
CA ASP A 156 -5.72 -4.89 7.16
C ASP A 156 -4.69 -4.61 6.03
N GLY A 157 -4.01 -3.47 6.07
CA GLY A 157 -3.08 -3.06 5.02
C GLY A 157 -3.70 -2.44 3.77
N HIS A 158 -4.97 -1.99 3.78
CA HIS A 158 -5.52 -1.23 2.65
C HIS A 158 -4.87 0.17 2.51
N ILE A 159 -4.81 0.70 1.28
CA ILE A 159 -4.54 2.13 1.00
C ILE A 159 -5.75 2.66 0.22
N ALA A 160 -6.37 3.76 0.68
CA ALA A 160 -7.73 4.14 0.26
C ALA A 160 -8.72 2.98 0.48
N PHE A 161 -9.89 2.98 -0.16
CA PHE A 161 -10.79 1.81 -0.17
C PHE A 161 -10.28 0.63 -1.05
N ASN A 162 -8.97 0.49 -1.28
CA ASN A 162 -8.38 -0.70 -1.90
C ASN A 162 -8.20 -1.83 -0.87
N GLU A 163 -9.34 -2.29 -0.36
CA GLU A 163 -9.50 -3.39 0.60
C GLU A 163 -8.86 -4.70 0.09
N PRO A 164 -8.52 -5.63 1.02
CA PRO A 164 -7.99 -6.96 0.70
C PRO A 164 -8.70 -7.66 -0.46
N GLY A 165 -7.92 -8.17 -1.40
CA GLY A 165 -8.39 -8.78 -2.65
C GLY A 165 -8.39 -7.83 -3.84
N SER A 166 -8.40 -6.51 -3.63
CA SER A 166 -8.35 -5.50 -4.71
C SER A 166 -7.13 -5.69 -5.61
N SER A 167 -7.34 -5.65 -6.94
CA SER A 167 -6.23 -5.79 -7.89
C SER A 167 -5.14 -4.76 -7.67
N LEU A 168 -3.88 -5.20 -7.66
CA LEU A 168 -2.72 -4.31 -7.58
C LEU A 168 -2.54 -3.45 -8.84
N SER A 169 -3.18 -3.82 -9.96
CA SER A 169 -3.25 -3.03 -11.20
C SER A 169 -4.53 -2.17 -11.31
N SER A 170 -5.33 -2.06 -10.23
CA SER A 170 -6.60 -1.34 -10.25
C SER A 170 -6.47 0.15 -10.57
N ARG A 171 -7.44 0.67 -11.32
CA ARG A 171 -7.70 2.12 -11.52
C ARG A 171 -8.78 2.62 -10.58
N THR A 172 -9.01 3.93 -10.64
CA THR A 172 -10.12 4.63 -9.98
C THR A 172 -11.46 4.00 -10.36
N ARG A 173 -12.29 3.69 -9.35
CA ARG A 173 -13.52 2.88 -9.53
C ARG A 173 -14.52 3.07 -8.39
N VAL A 174 -15.76 2.63 -8.63
CA VAL A 174 -16.72 2.29 -7.57
C VAL A 174 -16.23 1.05 -6.81
N LYS A 175 -16.35 1.07 -5.48
CA LYS A 175 -16.01 -0.04 -4.58
C LYS A 175 -17.09 -0.20 -3.51
N THR A 176 -17.69 -1.38 -3.42
CA THR A 176 -18.50 -1.80 -2.26
C THR A 176 -17.60 -1.96 -1.04
N LEU A 177 -17.99 -1.42 0.12
CA LEU A 177 -17.19 -1.52 1.34
C LEU A 177 -17.34 -2.89 2.00
N ALA A 178 -16.25 -3.41 2.56
CA ALA A 178 -16.25 -4.62 3.39
C ALA A 178 -16.93 -4.38 4.75
N TYR A 179 -17.38 -5.46 5.38
CA TYR A 179 -18.00 -5.40 6.72
C TYR A 179 -17.08 -4.75 7.76
N ASP A 180 -15.78 -5.07 7.75
CA ASP A 180 -14.80 -4.51 8.69
C ASP A 180 -14.62 -2.99 8.49
N THR A 181 -14.66 -2.52 7.23
CA THR A 181 -14.65 -1.08 6.90
C THR A 181 -15.90 -0.37 7.40
N ILE A 182 -17.07 -0.99 7.23
CA ILE A 182 -18.35 -0.48 7.73
C ILE A 182 -18.34 -0.41 9.27
N LEU A 183 -17.86 -1.46 9.94
CA LEU A 183 -17.76 -1.52 11.41
C LEU A 183 -16.72 -0.53 11.97
N ALA A 184 -15.60 -0.32 11.28
CA ALA A 184 -14.58 0.65 11.68
C ALA A 184 -15.04 2.11 11.46
N ASN A 185 -15.95 2.36 10.51
CA ASN A 185 -16.45 3.69 10.19
C ASN A 185 -17.79 4.03 10.85
N SER A 186 -18.56 3.06 11.35
CA SER A 186 -19.85 3.32 12.03
C SER A 186 -19.73 4.29 13.20
N ARG A 187 -18.58 4.33 13.89
CA ARG A 187 -18.25 5.33 14.94
C ARG A 187 -18.41 6.80 14.52
N PHE A 188 -18.37 7.09 13.22
CA PHE A 188 -18.64 8.43 12.66
C PHE A 188 -20.14 8.66 12.37
N PHE A 189 -20.89 7.58 12.17
CA PHE A 189 -22.32 7.56 11.89
C PHE A 189 -23.12 7.05 13.10
N ASP A 190 -22.98 7.71 14.26
CA ASP A 190 -23.63 7.39 15.55
C ASP A 190 -23.35 5.99 16.14
N ASN A 191 -22.34 5.26 15.64
CA ASN A 191 -22.09 3.82 15.88
C ASN A 191 -23.10 2.87 15.21
N ASP A 192 -23.87 3.39 14.25
CA ASP A 192 -24.87 2.65 13.47
C ASP A 192 -24.26 2.17 12.14
N VAL A 193 -24.25 0.84 11.92
CA VAL A 193 -23.69 0.22 10.71
C VAL A 193 -24.58 0.37 9.47
N ASP A 194 -25.86 0.70 9.65
CA ASP A 194 -26.81 0.83 8.54
C ASP A 194 -26.86 2.26 7.98
N LYS A 195 -26.37 3.25 8.75
CA LYS A 195 -26.11 4.62 8.27
C LYS A 195 -24.84 4.77 7.43
N VAL A 196 -23.90 3.81 7.50
CA VAL A 196 -22.64 3.89 6.75
C VAL A 196 -22.90 3.63 5.26
N PRO A 197 -22.45 4.52 4.33
CA PRO A 197 -22.59 4.29 2.90
C PRO A 197 -21.93 2.98 2.47
N ARG A 198 -22.69 2.12 1.76
CA ARG A 198 -22.22 0.77 1.37
C ARG A 198 -21.21 0.77 0.21
N MET A 199 -20.99 1.91 -0.43
CA MET A 199 -20.08 2.09 -1.56
C MET A 199 -19.31 3.39 -1.44
N ALA A 200 -18.12 3.42 -2.04
CA ALA A 200 -17.31 4.62 -2.22
C ALA A 200 -16.75 4.66 -3.65
N LEU A 201 -16.39 5.85 -4.12
CA LEU A 201 -15.45 6.03 -5.21
C LEU A 201 -14.04 6.05 -4.61
N THR A 202 -13.09 5.36 -5.24
CA THR A 202 -11.70 5.31 -4.75
C THR A 202 -10.72 5.23 -5.90
N VAL A 203 -9.59 5.93 -5.79
CA VAL A 203 -8.43 5.73 -6.66
C VAL A 203 -7.93 4.29 -6.51
N GLY A 204 -7.53 3.67 -7.61
CA GLY A 204 -6.96 2.32 -7.60
C GLY A 204 -5.48 2.30 -7.25
N ILE A 205 -4.95 1.13 -6.89
CA ILE A 205 -3.54 0.96 -6.52
C ILE A 205 -2.60 1.42 -7.64
N GLN A 206 -2.91 1.15 -8.91
CA GLN A 206 -2.06 1.58 -10.03
C GLN A 206 -2.02 3.11 -10.19
N THR A 207 -3.10 3.81 -9.82
CA THR A 207 -3.18 5.28 -9.76
C THR A 207 -2.20 5.86 -8.74
N ILE A 208 -2.13 5.26 -7.55
CA ILE A 208 -1.21 5.67 -6.48
C ILE A 208 0.24 5.35 -6.88
N MET A 209 0.46 4.17 -7.47
CA MET A 209 1.75 3.68 -7.98
C MET A 209 2.26 4.40 -9.25
N GLU A 210 1.51 5.38 -9.77
CA GLU A 210 1.90 6.26 -10.88
C GLU A 210 2.32 7.67 -10.43
N ALA A 211 2.21 7.98 -9.13
CA ALA A 211 2.81 9.18 -8.56
C ALA A 211 4.34 9.12 -8.61
N ARG A 212 5.01 10.27 -8.66
CA ARG A 212 6.48 10.33 -8.67
C ARG A 212 7.10 9.95 -7.33
N GLU A 213 6.43 10.27 -6.21
CA GLU A 213 6.73 9.78 -4.86
C GLU A 213 5.45 9.33 -4.16
N VAL A 214 5.53 8.29 -3.31
CA VAL A 214 4.40 7.85 -2.47
C VAL A 214 4.85 7.81 -1.01
N VAL A 215 4.12 8.49 -0.14
CA VAL A 215 4.37 8.63 1.30
C VAL A 215 3.22 8.01 2.08
N ILE A 216 3.48 7.02 2.91
CA ILE A 216 2.48 6.43 3.81
C ILE A 216 2.73 6.83 5.26
N VAL A 217 1.67 7.30 5.93
CA VAL A 217 1.63 7.43 7.40
C VAL A 217 1.04 6.16 8.03
N ALA A 218 1.71 5.62 9.05
CA ALA A 218 1.26 4.47 9.81
C ALA A 218 1.60 4.63 11.30
N THR A 219 0.58 4.89 12.13
CA THR A 219 0.75 5.24 13.55
C THR A 219 -0.11 4.36 14.47
N GLY A 220 0.46 4.00 15.62
CA GLY A 220 -0.15 3.17 16.67
C GLY A 220 -0.08 1.66 16.42
N ALA A 221 -0.10 0.88 17.51
CA ALA A 221 0.09 -0.58 17.51
C ALA A 221 -0.88 -1.34 16.60
N HIS A 222 -2.11 -0.83 16.45
CA HIS A 222 -3.15 -1.37 15.57
C HIS A 222 -2.78 -1.34 14.06
N LYS A 223 -1.67 -0.69 13.66
CA LYS A 223 -1.11 -0.72 12.30
C LYS A 223 0.11 -1.62 12.14
N ALA A 224 0.61 -2.24 13.22
CA ALA A 224 1.87 -2.98 13.20
C ALA A 224 1.83 -4.22 12.29
N LEU A 225 0.73 -4.99 12.32
CA LEU A 225 0.55 -6.14 11.43
C LEU A 225 0.52 -5.72 9.95
N ALA A 226 -0.15 -4.61 9.62
CA ALA A 226 -0.16 -4.04 8.28
C ALA A 226 1.26 -3.67 7.81
N LEU A 227 2.05 -2.98 8.65
CA LEU A 227 3.45 -2.68 8.31
C LEU A 227 4.30 -3.94 8.13
N LYS A 228 4.17 -4.96 9.00
CA LYS A 228 4.86 -6.25 8.84
C LYS A 228 4.56 -6.89 7.49
N LYS A 229 3.28 -6.95 7.11
CA LYS A 229 2.83 -7.57 5.86
C LYS A 229 3.24 -6.75 4.63
N GLY A 230 3.14 -5.42 4.70
CA GLY A 230 3.53 -4.51 3.62
C GLY A 230 5.04 -4.37 3.42
N LEU A 231 5.85 -4.49 4.49
CA LEU A 231 7.31 -4.29 4.44
C LEU A 231 8.11 -5.59 4.37
N GLU A 232 7.77 -6.61 5.16
CA GLU A 232 8.51 -7.88 5.24
C GLU A 232 7.82 -9.05 4.54
N GLY A 233 6.53 -8.93 4.20
CA GLY A 233 5.81 -9.91 3.39
C GLY A 233 6.20 -9.84 1.91
N GLY A 234 5.77 -10.84 1.13
CA GLY A 234 5.77 -10.75 -0.34
C GLY A 234 4.64 -9.84 -0.85
N VAL A 235 4.75 -9.37 -2.09
CA VAL A 235 3.70 -8.60 -2.77
C VAL A 235 2.42 -9.44 -2.86
N ASN A 236 1.33 -8.96 -2.29
CA ASN A 236 0.09 -9.72 -2.12
C ASN A 236 -1.14 -8.80 -2.12
N HIS A 237 -2.14 -9.10 -2.95
CA HIS A 237 -3.39 -8.33 -3.05
C HIS A 237 -4.27 -8.36 -1.79
N THR A 238 -4.03 -9.28 -0.85
CA THR A 238 -4.68 -9.28 0.48
C THR A 238 -4.10 -8.25 1.44
N TRP A 239 -2.95 -7.63 1.12
CA TRP A 239 -2.31 -6.57 1.90
C TRP A 239 -1.80 -5.50 0.93
N THR A 240 -2.68 -4.63 0.43
CA THR A 240 -2.38 -3.78 -0.74
C THR A 240 -1.27 -2.76 -0.52
N LEU A 241 -0.93 -2.42 0.74
CA LEU A 241 0.33 -1.74 1.12
C LEU A 241 1.58 -2.38 0.49
N SER A 242 1.60 -3.71 0.32
CA SER A 242 2.70 -4.44 -0.31
C SER A 242 2.92 -4.11 -1.79
N ALA A 243 2.00 -3.40 -2.46
CA ALA A 243 2.23 -2.84 -3.80
C ALA A 243 3.44 -1.90 -3.81
N LEU A 244 3.64 -1.12 -2.75
CA LEU A 244 4.72 -0.12 -2.64
C LEU A 244 6.11 -0.74 -2.70
N GLN A 245 6.24 -2.05 -2.53
CA GLN A 245 7.49 -2.77 -2.73
C GLN A 245 7.99 -2.70 -4.19
N LEU A 246 7.08 -2.45 -5.15
CA LEU A 246 7.36 -2.27 -6.57
C LEU A 246 7.52 -0.79 -6.98
N HIS A 247 7.34 0.15 -6.05
CA HIS A 247 7.38 1.59 -6.35
C HIS A 247 8.83 2.09 -6.44
N GLN A 248 9.10 3.09 -7.28
CA GLN A 248 10.46 3.64 -7.43
C GLN A 248 10.87 4.58 -6.29
N HIS A 249 9.90 5.28 -5.69
CA HIS A 249 10.13 6.22 -4.59
C HIS A 249 9.11 6.04 -3.45
N PRO A 250 9.09 4.87 -2.76
CA PRO A 250 8.26 4.65 -1.58
C PRO A 250 8.93 5.19 -0.31
N LEU A 251 8.16 5.94 0.46
CA LEU A 251 8.47 6.37 1.81
C LEU A 251 7.36 5.90 2.76
N VAL A 252 7.71 5.19 3.82
CA VAL A 252 6.83 4.93 4.96
C VAL A 252 7.35 5.73 6.14
N VAL A 253 6.48 6.43 6.85
CA VAL A 253 6.80 7.12 8.10
C VAL A 253 5.86 6.60 9.19
N CYS A 254 6.45 6.13 10.29
CA CYS A 254 5.72 5.48 11.36
C CYS A 254 6.24 5.83 12.75
N ASP A 255 5.42 5.56 13.76
CA ASP A 255 5.83 5.60 15.16
C ASP A 255 6.35 4.25 15.66
N ARG A 256 6.95 4.24 16.86
CA ARG A 256 7.45 3.02 17.53
C ARG A 256 6.39 1.93 17.64
N ASP A 257 5.17 2.28 18.04
CA ASP A 257 4.08 1.32 18.24
C ASP A 257 3.72 0.59 16.95
N ALA A 258 3.68 1.29 15.81
CA ALA A 258 3.48 0.65 14.51
C ALA A 258 4.64 -0.28 14.09
N THR A 259 5.78 -0.30 14.79
CA THR A 259 6.90 -1.22 14.51
C THR A 259 6.90 -2.51 15.34
N LEU A 260 5.98 -2.69 16.31
CA LEU A 260 5.97 -3.82 17.25
C LEU A 260 5.97 -5.23 16.60
N GLU A 261 5.45 -5.34 15.39
CA GLU A 261 5.33 -6.58 14.62
C GLU A 261 6.49 -6.81 13.62
N LEU A 262 7.41 -5.84 13.47
CA LEU A 262 8.59 -5.93 12.61
C LEU A 262 9.73 -6.69 13.32
N LYS A 263 10.64 -7.29 12.54
CA LYS A 263 11.86 -7.87 13.11
C LYS A 263 12.78 -6.74 13.60
N VAL A 264 13.42 -6.94 14.75
CA VAL A 264 14.44 -6.02 15.32
C VAL A 264 15.55 -5.68 14.30
N LYS A 265 15.93 -6.64 13.43
CA LYS A 265 16.90 -6.42 12.35
C LYS A 265 16.39 -5.43 11.28
N THR A 266 15.09 -5.46 10.97
CA THR A 266 14.45 -4.56 10.01
C THR A 266 14.40 -3.12 10.54
N VAL A 267 14.01 -2.96 11.81
CA VAL A 267 14.00 -1.67 12.51
C VAL A 267 15.40 -1.05 12.52
N ARG A 268 16.40 -1.76 13.07
CA ARG A 268 17.79 -1.29 13.15
C ARG A 268 18.41 -0.99 11.78
N TYR A 269 18.03 -1.75 10.74
CA TYR A 269 18.50 -1.50 9.38
C TYR A 269 18.07 -0.12 8.87
N PHE A 270 16.78 0.22 8.98
CA PHE A 270 16.28 1.53 8.53
C PHE A 270 16.78 2.69 9.41
N GLU A 271 16.85 2.50 10.73
CA GLU A 271 17.47 3.49 11.63
C GLU A 271 18.93 3.79 11.24
N SER A 272 19.73 2.76 10.93
CA SER A 272 21.13 2.95 10.52
C SER A 272 21.29 3.66 9.16
N ILE A 273 20.34 3.48 8.24
CA ILE A 273 20.32 4.19 6.95
C ILE A 273 19.98 5.67 7.16
N GLU A 274 19.05 5.99 8.05
CA GLU A 274 18.74 7.39 8.40
C GLU A 274 19.94 8.06 9.10
N GLN A 275 20.50 7.43 10.13
CA GLN A 275 21.63 7.95 10.91
C GLN A 275 22.90 8.16 10.07
N SER A 276 23.17 7.28 9.10
CA SER A 276 24.35 7.41 8.22
C SER A 276 24.21 8.52 7.17
N GLY A 277 23.00 9.06 6.95
CA GLY A 277 22.74 10.03 5.88
C GLY A 277 22.91 9.48 4.45
N THR A 278 23.14 8.18 4.28
CA THR A 278 23.49 7.56 2.99
C THR A 278 22.29 7.28 2.06
N ASP A 279 21.09 7.69 2.44
CA ASP A 279 19.92 7.68 1.56
C ASP A 279 20.04 8.78 0.50
N ALA A 280 20.49 8.40 -0.70
CA ALA A 280 20.78 9.28 -1.85
C ALA A 280 19.60 10.12 -2.40
N ARG A 281 18.49 10.23 -1.66
CA ARG A 281 17.31 11.06 -1.93
C ARG A 281 17.05 12.14 -0.88
N THR A 282 17.66 12.09 0.30
CA THR A 282 17.65 13.24 1.24
C THR A 282 18.54 14.39 0.75
N GLN A 283 19.52 14.08 -0.12
CA GLN A 283 20.37 15.05 -0.82
C GLN A 283 20.30 14.92 -2.35
N GLY A 284 19.28 14.21 -2.87
CA GLY A 284 19.14 13.96 -4.31
C GLY A 284 18.62 15.17 -5.08
N PRO A 285 19.12 15.45 -6.31
CA PRO A 285 18.51 16.45 -7.18
C PRO A 285 17.06 16.05 -7.56
N PRO A 286 16.18 17.01 -7.91
CA PRO A 286 14.77 16.75 -8.17
C PRO A 286 14.57 15.65 -9.23
N LEU A 287 13.58 14.78 -8.99
CA LEU A 287 13.31 13.62 -9.82
C LEU A 287 12.88 14.04 -11.22
N VAL A 288 13.75 13.84 -12.22
CA VAL A 288 13.45 14.11 -13.63
C VAL A 288 12.45 13.06 -14.13
N TYR A 289 11.20 13.48 -14.25
CA TYR A 289 10.12 12.66 -14.81
C TYR A 289 10.45 12.18 -16.22
N ARG A 290 10.14 10.91 -16.50
CA ARG A 290 9.98 10.38 -17.86
C ARG A 290 8.51 10.05 -18.06
N PRO A 291 7.84 10.61 -19.08
CA PRO A 291 6.46 10.26 -19.39
C PRO A 291 6.29 8.75 -19.57
N ARG A 292 5.40 8.15 -18.77
CA ARG A 292 4.65 6.98 -19.23
C ARG A 292 3.52 7.53 -20.08
N THR A 293 3.45 7.11 -21.35
CA THR A 293 2.32 7.45 -22.21
C THR A 293 1.05 6.85 -21.60
N TYR A 294 0.14 7.70 -21.14
CA TYR A 294 -1.18 7.26 -20.66
C TYR A 294 -1.95 6.71 -21.86
N VAL A 295 -2.15 5.39 -21.87
CA VAL A 295 -3.00 4.69 -22.84
C VAL A 295 -4.30 4.35 -22.10
N PRO A 296 -5.41 5.08 -22.33
CA PRO A 296 -6.69 4.71 -21.76
C PRO A 296 -7.11 3.34 -22.29
N ALA A 297 -7.73 2.52 -21.43
CA ALA A 297 -8.33 1.27 -21.86
C ALA A 297 -9.44 1.56 -22.90
N PRO A 298 -9.46 0.93 -24.09
CA PRO A 298 -10.43 1.27 -25.12
C PRO A 298 -11.89 1.05 -24.70
N LEU A 299 -12.63 2.14 -24.53
CA LEU A 299 -14.07 2.11 -24.34
C LEU A 299 -14.77 1.75 -25.67
N GLY A 300 -15.21 0.49 -25.80
CA GLY A 300 -16.28 0.11 -26.72
C GLY A 300 -15.95 0.13 -28.23
N ALA A 301 -14.95 -0.61 -28.69
CA ALA A 301 -14.79 -0.88 -30.12
C ALA A 301 -15.87 -1.88 -30.61
N SER A 302 -16.82 -1.41 -31.41
CA SER A 302 -17.91 -2.24 -31.95
C SER A 302 -17.41 -3.26 -32.99
N LYS A 303 -17.90 -4.51 -32.89
CA LYS A 303 -17.79 -5.58 -33.91
C LYS A 303 -16.37 -5.83 -34.46
N LEU A 304 -15.65 -6.78 -33.84
CA LEU A 304 -14.54 -7.46 -34.50
C LEU A 304 -15.02 -8.08 -35.83
N PRO A 305 -14.25 -7.99 -36.94
CA PRO A 305 -14.55 -8.73 -38.16
C PRO A 305 -14.53 -10.24 -37.91
N GLN A 306 -15.35 -11.00 -38.63
CA GLN A 306 -15.31 -12.46 -38.57
C GLN A 306 -13.95 -12.97 -39.06
N GLN A 307 -13.22 -13.63 -38.18
CA GLN A 307 -11.95 -14.28 -38.51
C GLN A 307 -12.23 -15.48 -39.43
N LEU A 308 -11.58 -15.50 -40.60
CA LEU A 308 -11.81 -16.54 -41.62
C LEU A 308 -11.49 -17.94 -41.07
N THR A 309 -12.45 -18.85 -41.19
CA THR A 309 -12.34 -20.25 -40.75
C THR A 309 -11.33 -21.02 -41.63
N PRO A 310 -10.34 -21.72 -41.04
CA PRO A 310 -9.55 -22.70 -41.77
C PRO A 310 -10.44 -23.82 -42.33
N ALA A 311 -10.09 -24.33 -43.51
CA ALA A 311 -10.89 -25.33 -44.21
C ALA A 311 -10.56 -26.77 -43.78
N SER A 312 -11.56 -27.65 -43.93
CA SER A 312 -11.53 -29.12 -43.79
C SER A 312 -11.42 -29.71 -42.37
N THR A 313 -12.09 -30.84 -42.18
CA THR A 313 -12.08 -31.66 -40.96
C THR A 313 -11.56 -33.05 -41.32
N PRO A 314 -10.70 -33.70 -40.52
CA PRO A 314 -10.28 -35.08 -40.77
C PRO A 314 -11.47 -36.05 -40.69
N PRO A 315 -11.51 -37.11 -41.53
CA PRO A 315 -12.60 -38.09 -41.52
C PRO A 315 -12.59 -38.95 -40.25
N LYS A 316 -13.78 -39.46 -39.89
CA LYS A 316 -13.97 -40.34 -38.72
C LYS A 316 -13.31 -41.71 -38.95
N ALA A 317 -12.65 -42.24 -37.92
CA ALA A 317 -12.28 -43.65 -37.86
C ALA A 317 -13.55 -44.55 -37.78
N PRO A 318 -13.52 -45.79 -38.29
CA PRO A 318 -14.68 -46.67 -38.28
C PRO A 318 -15.09 -47.12 -36.87
N LYS A 319 -16.39 -47.38 -36.68
CA LYS A 319 -16.87 -48.22 -35.57
C LYS A 319 -16.74 -49.69 -35.97
N ASP A 320 -15.79 -50.41 -35.40
CA ASP A 320 -15.98 -51.82 -35.01
C ASP A 320 -14.78 -52.32 -34.18
N LEU A 321 -15.04 -52.66 -32.92
CA LEU A 321 -14.31 -53.64 -32.11
C LEU A 321 -15.12 -53.87 -30.84
N ARG A 322 -15.40 -55.13 -30.52
CA ARG A 322 -16.30 -55.53 -29.42
C ARG A 322 -15.52 -55.77 -28.14
N ILE A 323 -16.19 -55.56 -27.00
CA ILE A 323 -15.67 -55.97 -25.69
C ILE A 323 -15.72 -57.50 -25.63
N ASN A 324 -14.56 -58.14 -25.39
CA ASN A 324 -14.50 -59.54 -24.98
C ASN A 324 -14.24 -59.61 -23.47
N THR A 325 -15.10 -60.32 -22.75
CA THR A 325 -15.01 -60.53 -21.31
C THR A 325 -14.64 -61.99 -21.01
N GLU A 326 -13.36 -62.32 -20.96
CA GLU A 326 -12.88 -63.61 -20.49
C GLU A 326 -11.79 -63.42 -19.42
N PHE A 327 -11.96 -64.10 -18.28
CA PHE A 327 -11.03 -64.12 -17.16
C PHE A 327 -10.01 -65.25 -17.35
N GLN A 328 -8.75 -65.01 -17.00
CA GLN A 328 -7.89 -66.05 -16.43
C GLN A 328 -6.88 -65.43 -15.46
N ASN A 329 -6.62 -66.13 -14.37
CA ASN A 329 -5.86 -65.63 -13.22
C ASN A 329 -4.37 -66.01 -13.29
N SER A 330 -3.52 -65.15 -12.74
CA SER A 330 -2.28 -65.53 -12.07
C SER A 330 -2.11 -64.65 -10.83
N ILE A 331 -1.83 -65.26 -9.68
CA ILE A 331 -1.81 -64.62 -8.35
C ILE A 331 -0.36 -64.35 -7.91
N GLU A 332 -0.14 -63.20 -7.29
CA GLU A 332 0.89 -62.81 -6.30
C GLU A 332 0.57 -61.32 -6.00
N GLU A 333 0.01 -60.86 -4.86
CA GLU A 333 0.28 -61.14 -3.43
C GLU A 333 1.75 -60.89 -3.03
N ASP A 334 2.10 -60.02 -2.06
CA ASP A 334 1.45 -58.79 -1.55
C ASP A 334 2.59 -57.84 -1.03
N GLU A 335 2.51 -56.82 -0.15
CA GLU A 335 1.55 -56.34 0.86
C GLU A 335 1.62 -54.79 0.94
N LEU A 336 0.56 -54.13 1.41
CA LEU A 336 0.57 -52.70 1.78
C LEU A 336 0.65 -52.50 3.31
N THR A 337 1.85 -52.23 3.84
CA THR A 337 2.05 -51.85 5.25
C THR A 337 2.64 -50.43 5.42
N PRO A 338 2.03 -49.54 6.24
CA PRO A 338 2.52 -48.18 6.49
C PRO A 338 3.36 -48.11 7.78
N ASP A 339 4.69 -47.98 7.66
CA ASP A 339 5.60 -48.05 8.81
C ASP A 339 5.97 -46.67 9.43
N SER A 340 6.43 -46.70 10.68
CA SER A 340 6.40 -45.60 11.65
C SER A 340 7.66 -44.71 11.69
N MET A 341 7.54 -43.53 12.30
CA MET A 341 8.64 -42.58 12.48
C MET A 341 9.63 -42.98 13.60
N SER A 342 10.77 -43.61 13.27
CA SER A 342 12.02 -43.49 14.06
C SER A 342 13.26 -44.21 13.46
N SER A 343 14.08 -43.55 12.61
CA SER A 343 15.45 -44.06 12.27
C SER A 343 16.32 -43.17 11.32
N ARG A 344 16.57 -41.87 11.59
CA ARG A 344 17.56 -41.06 10.80
C ARG A 344 18.44 -40.09 11.62
N LEU A 345 19.19 -40.59 12.61
CA LEU A 345 20.28 -39.84 13.26
C LEU A 345 21.46 -40.73 13.71
N VAL A 346 22.30 -41.14 12.76
CA VAL A 346 23.78 -41.29 12.84
C VAL A 346 24.28 -41.43 11.38
N ASP A 347 25.52 -41.08 11.00
CA ASP A 347 26.70 -40.70 11.80
C ASP A 347 27.63 -39.73 11.02
N SER A 348 28.52 -39.02 11.73
CA SER A 348 29.91 -38.65 11.34
C SER A 348 30.44 -37.37 12.03
N ALA A 349 31.76 -37.38 12.31
CA ALA A 349 32.62 -36.20 12.57
C ALA A 349 32.49 -35.43 13.90
N ILE A 350 32.75 -36.14 15.01
CA ILE A 350 33.88 -35.90 15.95
C ILE A 350 34.52 -34.48 15.92
N GLY A 351 34.63 -33.82 17.08
CA GLY A 351 35.47 -32.62 17.25
C GLY A 351 35.28 -31.88 18.57
N GLY A 352 35.47 -32.55 19.70
CA GLY A 352 35.02 -32.06 21.02
C GLY A 352 35.81 -30.89 21.63
N LEU A 353 35.17 -30.23 22.59
CA LEU A 353 35.81 -29.47 23.66
C LEU A 353 35.03 -29.65 24.96
N ASP A 354 35.65 -30.31 25.94
CA ASP A 354 35.31 -30.25 27.36
C ASP A 354 35.43 -28.81 27.89
N SER A 355 34.84 -28.41 29.02
CA SER A 355 33.82 -29.02 29.90
C SER A 355 33.34 -27.93 30.88
N THR A 356 32.18 -28.08 31.52
CA THR A 356 31.98 -27.84 32.98
C THR A 356 30.52 -28.01 33.43
N LEU A 357 30.35 -28.36 34.71
CA LEU A 357 29.17 -28.10 35.55
C LEU A 357 27.81 -28.71 35.11
N LYS A 358 27.63 -29.99 35.44
CA LYS A 358 26.36 -30.42 36.08
C LYS A 358 26.31 -29.84 37.49
N ALA A 359 25.19 -29.23 37.88
CA ALA A 359 24.66 -29.27 39.25
C ALA A 359 23.20 -28.76 39.29
N ASP A 360 22.30 -29.71 39.53
CA ASP A 360 21.05 -29.62 40.31
C ASP A 360 20.08 -28.44 40.14
N MET A 361 18.88 -28.78 39.65
CA MET A 361 17.65 -28.04 39.88
C MET A 361 17.14 -28.28 41.31
N MET A 362 16.79 -27.22 42.04
CA MET A 362 15.86 -27.29 43.16
C MET A 362 14.84 -26.15 43.06
N PHE A 363 13.55 -26.49 43.14
CA PHE A 363 12.48 -25.53 43.37
C PHE A 363 12.37 -25.28 44.88
N ASP A 364 12.09 -24.04 45.28
CA ASP A 364 11.24 -23.81 46.45
C ASP A 364 10.37 -22.56 46.30
N ARG A 365 9.27 -22.52 47.04
CA ARG A 365 8.34 -21.38 47.17
C ARG A 365 8.55 -20.73 48.52
N MET A 366 8.61 -19.40 48.58
CA MET A 366 8.19 -18.68 49.80
C MET A 366 7.18 -17.59 49.49
N GLY A 367 6.16 -17.52 50.34
CA GLY A 367 5.06 -16.57 50.25
C GLY A 367 5.32 -15.28 51.03
N ALA A 368 4.37 -14.35 50.93
CA ALA A 368 4.47 -13.03 51.56
C ALA A 368 4.43 -13.09 53.10
N ARG A 369 5.08 -12.11 53.73
CA ARG A 369 4.60 -11.50 54.98
C ARG A 369 4.83 -9.99 54.99
N VAL A 370 3.87 -9.30 55.57
CA VAL A 370 3.82 -7.85 55.80
C VAL A 370 4.33 -7.56 57.21
N VAL A 371 4.95 -6.40 57.44
CA VAL A 371 4.69 -5.50 58.60
C VAL A 371 5.42 -4.17 58.38
N SER A 372 4.87 -3.11 58.99
CA SER A 372 5.23 -1.70 58.85
C SER A 372 6.48 -1.28 59.63
N HIS A 373 7.10 -0.18 59.20
CA HIS A 373 7.06 1.04 60.00
C HIS A 373 7.07 2.31 59.16
#